data_AF-A0A812VG55-F1
#
_entry.id   AF-A0A812VG55-F1
#
_cell.length_a   1.000
_cell.length_b   1.000
_cell.length_c   1.000
_cell.angle_alpha   90.00
_cell.angle_beta   90.00
_cell.angle_gamma   90.00
#
_symmetry.space_group_name_H-M   'P 1'
#
loop_
_entity.id
_entity.type
_entity.pdbx_description
1 polymer ?
#
loop_
_entity_poly.entity_id
_entity_poly.type
_entity_poly.pdbx_seq_one_letter_code
_entity_poly.pdbx_strand_id
1 'polypeptide(L)'
;MLDFLQHCRVQQPSRAEIEHFFHERLWPADIQDAVARAMRIEGETDDFTFLTVTNRGAKTINMACLARDYPSEALQLEQGRGIPAEADHIIVSPGMRLRLTHNVDKDRGFVNGATGKVQSVLRQDVFILKSSQNVPILVHPITLRGRKYLPVSYGWATTIRRAQGATLNKIALWFDRRVADKGYAYVGLSRARKATDVYLIGKVRRTDWRAVGANNEQLRPSHLSDTTETEDSRSATDFQESEEEPNDSDFDDDEPSTDGFPNTSEEPDTSGRTDEPSTYAFESTEDEFNSFDFENFRDESSTPTFEPASDN
;
A
#
# COMPACT_ATOMS: atom_id res chain seq x y z
N MET A 1 -1.20 -22.04 -7.79
CA MET A 1 -1.37 -20.57 -7.84
C MET A 1 -2.06 -20.16 -9.13
N LEU A 2 -1.43 -20.40 -10.29
CA LEU A 2 -1.98 -20.02 -11.60
C LEU A 2 -3.35 -20.65 -11.87
N ASP A 3 -3.53 -21.95 -11.57
CA ASP A 3 -4.81 -22.64 -11.76
C ASP A 3 -5.93 -22.01 -10.93
N PHE A 4 -5.66 -21.69 -9.67
CA PHE A 4 -6.62 -21.04 -8.78
C PHE A 4 -6.92 -19.60 -9.24
N LEU A 5 -5.92 -18.84 -9.71
CA LEU A 5 -6.14 -17.52 -10.30
C LEU A 5 -6.99 -17.58 -11.57
N GLN A 6 -6.73 -18.54 -12.45
CA GLN A 6 -7.52 -18.76 -13.66
C GLN A 6 -8.96 -19.13 -13.33
N HIS A 7 -9.15 -19.99 -12.33
CA HIS A 7 -10.48 -20.32 -11.80
C HIS A 7 -11.20 -19.07 -11.28
N CYS A 8 -10.58 -18.33 -10.35
CA CYS A 8 -11.15 -17.09 -9.78
C CYS A 8 -11.45 -16.00 -10.81
N ARG A 9 -10.75 -15.99 -11.95
CA ARG A 9 -11.00 -15.04 -13.04
C ARG A 9 -12.31 -15.32 -13.77
N VAL A 10 -12.63 -16.60 -13.97
CA VAL A 10 -13.73 -17.07 -14.81
C VAL A 10 -14.97 -17.42 -13.99
N GLN A 11 -14.79 -17.94 -12.79
CA GLN A 11 -15.85 -18.43 -11.92
C GLN A 11 -15.62 -18.02 -10.47
N GLN A 12 -16.72 -17.89 -9.72
CA GLN A 12 -16.68 -17.63 -8.29
C GLN A 12 -16.37 -18.94 -7.53
N PRO A 13 -15.20 -19.07 -6.89
CA PRO A 13 -14.84 -20.28 -6.17
C PRO A 13 -15.83 -20.58 -5.02
N SER A 14 -15.94 -21.86 -4.70
CA SER A 14 -16.63 -22.34 -3.51
C SER A 14 -15.87 -21.95 -2.25
N ARG A 15 -16.57 -21.92 -1.11
CA ARG A 15 -15.93 -21.64 0.18
C ARG A 15 -14.84 -22.66 0.51
N ALA A 16 -15.09 -23.94 0.23
CA ALA A 16 -14.13 -25.01 0.45
C ALA A 16 -12.86 -24.86 -0.42
N GLU A 17 -12.99 -24.40 -1.67
CA GLU A 17 -11.84 -24.13 -2.53
C GLU A 17 -10.98 -22.97 -1.99
N ILE A 18 -11.62 -21.90 -1.47
CA ILE A 18 -10.90 -20.78 -0.86
C ILE A 18 -10.20 -21.25 0.43
N GLU A 19 -10.91 -21.97 1.30
CA GLU A 19 -10.34 -22.50 2.55
C GLU A 19 -9.18 -23.47 2.27
N HIS A 20 -9.30 -24.33 1.27
CA HIS A 20 -8.22 -25.23 0.85
C HIS A 20 -7.01 -24.46 0.30
N PHE A 21 -7.24 -23.41 -0.50
CA PHE A 21 -6.16 -22.62 -1.09
C PHE A 21 -5.35 -21.86 -0.03
N PHE A 22 -6.00 -21.27 0.97
CA PHE A 22 -5.30 -20.50 2.01
C PHE A 22 -4.79 -21.38 3.15
N HIS A 23 -5.54 -22.40 3.57
CA HIS A 23 -5.19 -23.28 4.69
C HIS A 23 -4.74 -22.48 5.93
N GLU A 24 -3.51 -22.69 6.41
CA GLU A 24 -2.88 -21.97 7.54
C GLU A 24 -2.68 -20.46 7.31
N ARG A 25 -2.90 -19.96 6.08
CA ARG A 25 -2.79 -18.55 5.71
C ARG A 25 -4.10 -17.77 5.86
N LEU A 26 -5.12 -18.40 6.47
CA LEU A 26 -6.33 -17.72 6.95
C LEU A 26 -6.06 -17.12 8.34
N TRP A 27 -6.12 -15.80 8.45
CA TRP A 27 -5.93 -15.10 9.72
C TRP A 27 -7.26 -14.62 10.30
N PRO A 28 -7.37 -14.52 11.64
CA PRO A 28 -8.53 -13.92 12.30
C PRO A 28 -8.81 -12.49 11.79
N ALA A 29 -10.03 -12.00 12.02
CA ALA A 29 -10.43 -10.64 11.64
C ALA A 29 -9.80 -9.54 12.52
N ASP A 30 -9.03 -9.90 13.55
CA ASP A 30 -8.34 -8.95 14.40
C ASP A 30 -7.13 -8.34 13.66
N ILE A 31 -7.23 -7.05 13.38
CA ILE A 31 -6.19 -6.29 12.68
C ILE A 31 -4.90 -6.21 13.50
N GLN A 32 -4.98 -6.13 14.83
CA GLN A 32 -3.79 -6.05 15.67
C GLN A 32 -3.01 -7.36 15.62
N ASP A 33 -3.70 -8.50 15.69
CA ASP A 33 -3.10 -9.82 15.51
C ASP A 33 -2.56 -10.01 14.08
N ALA A 34 -3.28 -9.55 13.06
CA ALA A 34 -2.82 -9.62 11.68
C ALA A 34 -1.54 -8.80 11.45
N VAL A 35 -1.46 -7.58 11.99
CA VAL A 35 -0.23 -6.75 11.98
C VAL A 35 0.87 -7.43 12.79
N ALA A 36 0.56 -8.00 13.96
CA ALA A 36 1.50 -8.79 14.76
C ALA A 36 2.16 -9.91 13.94
N ARG A 37 1.34 -10.71 13.24
CA ARG A 37 1.79 -11.82 12.39
C ARG A 37 2.57 -11.35 11.18
N ALA A 38 2.07 -10.35 10.45
CA ALA A 38 2.72 -9.83 9.25
C ALA A 38 4.14 -9.38 9.54
N MET A 39 4.37 -8.61 10.60
CA MET A 39 5.72 -8.13 10.89
C MET A 39 6.64 -9.21 11.49
N ARG A 40 6.11 -10.33 12.01
CA ARG A 40 6.95 -11.50 12.35
C ARG A 40 7.40 -12.23 11.09
N ILE A 41 6.58 -12.20 10.04
CA ILE A 41 6.88 -12.80 8.73
C ILE A 41 7.77 -11.87 7.91
N GLU A 42 7.55 -10.57 8.01
CA GLU A 42 8.43 -9.51 7.51
C GLU A 42 9.73 -9.57 8.32
N GLY A 43 10.64 -10.45 7.89
CA GLY A 43 12.02 -10.42 8.34
C GLY A 43 12.76 -9.19 7.79
N GLU A 44 14.08 -9.29 7.68
CA GLU A 44 14.89 -8.17 7.18
C GLU A 44 14.79 -7.95 5.66
N THR A 45 14.34 -8.95 4.90
CA THR A 45 14.55 -9.00 3.43
C THR A 45 13.30 -8.86 2.58
N ASP A 46 12.12 -9.28 3.06
CA ASP A 46 10.89 -9.31 2.27
C ASP A 46 9.82 -8.40 2.84
N ASP A 47 9.61 -7.27 2.17
CA ASP A 47 8.51 -6.35 2.42
C ASP A 47 7.13 -7.05 2.41
N PHE A 48 6.34 -6.84 3.46
CA PHE A 48 4.98 -7.38 3.60
C PHE A 48 3.94 -6.27 3.39
N THR A 49 3.01 -6.43 2.46
CA THR A 49 2.03 -5.37 2.13
C THR A 49 0.60 -5.83 2.36
N PHE A 50 -0.17 -5.04 3.09
CA PHE A 50 -1.60 -5.28 3.22
C PHE A 50 -2.35 -4.65 2.06
N LEU A 51 -3.28 -5.41 1.48
CA LEU A 51 -4.14 -4.96 0.39
C LEU A 51 -5.59 -4.93 0.88
N THR A 52 -6.19 -3.74 0.81
CA THR A 52 -7.58 -3.49 1.20
C THR A 52 -8.44 -3.09 0.02
N VAL A 53 -9.76 -3.11 0.18
CA VAL A 53 -10.68 -2.58 -0.83
C VAL A 53 -10.74 -1.05 -0.71
N THR A 54 -10.88 -0.52 0.51
CA THR A 54 -11.06 0.93 0.71
C THR A 54 -9.80 1.63 1.24
N ASN A 55 -9.70 2.94 0.98
CA ASN A 55 -8.66 3.80 1.56
C ASN A 55 -8.76 3.85 3.10
N ARG A 56 -9.98 3.80 3.64
CA ARG A 56 -10.22 3.74 5.09
C ARG A 56 -9.61 2.48 5.70
N GLY A 57 -9.80 1.32 5.09
CA GLY A 57 -9.19 0.07 5.53
C GLY A 57 -7.65 0.12 5.50
N ALA A 58 -7.07 0.67 4.42
CA ALA A 58 -5.63 0.87 4.34
C ALA A 58 -5.13 1.81 5.45
N LYS A 59 -5.84 2.91 5.72
CA LYS A 59 -5.53 3.83 6.83
C LYS A 59 -5.58 3.13 8.17
N THR A 60 -6.61 2.31 8.44
CA THR A 60 -6.73 1.54 9.69
C THR A 60 -5.53 0.63 9.91
N ILE A 61 -5.09 -0.12 8.89
CA ILE A 61 -3.91 -0.99 9.01
C ILE A 61 -2.64 -0.16 9.18
N ASN A 62 -2.46 0.91 8.40
CA ASN A 62 -1.30 1.79 8.52
C ASN A 62 -1.18 2.39 9.92
N MET A 63 -2.28 2.84 10.53
CA MET A 63 -2.30 3.33 11.90
C MET A 63 -2.01 2.22 12.92
N ALA A 64 -2.51 1.00 12.70
CA ALA A 64 -2.20 -0.15 13.57
C ALA A 64 -0.71 -0.52 13.51
N CYS A 65 -0.09 -0.47 12.33
CA CYS A 65 1.35 -0.66 12.17
C CYS A 65 2.14 0.44 12.89
N LEU A 66 1.73 1.70 12.72
CA LEU A 66 2.33 2.84 13.41
C LEU A 66 2.23 2.70 14.94
N ALA A 67 1.05 2.42 15.48
CA ALA A 67 0.83 2.27 16.92
C ALA A 67 1.65 1.15 17.54
N ARG A 68 1.91 0.08 16.78
CA ARG A 68 2.68 -1.07 17.26
C ARG A 68 4.18 -0.81 17.29
N ASP A 69 4.73 -0.34 16.17
CA ASP A 69 6.19 -0.22 15.99
C ASP A 69 6.72 1.17 16.42
N TYR A 70 5.85 2.19 16.44
CA TYR A 70 6.16 3.58 16.73
C TYR A 70 5.10 4.21 17.66
N PRO A 71 4.92 3.68 18.89
CA PRO A 71 3.85 4.10 19.79
C PRO A 71 3.94 5.57 20.21
N SER A 72 5.16 6.12 20.31
CA SER A 72 5.37 7.53 20.66
C SER A 72 4.88 8.46 19.54
N GLU A 73 5.16 8.10 18.28
CA GLU A 73 4.73 8.83 17.09
C GLU A 73 3.23 8.70 16.87
N ALA A 74 2.64 7.53 17.10
CA ALA A 74 1.19 7.35 17.04
C ALA A 74 0.49 8.31 18.02
N LEU A 75 0.95 8.37 19.28
CA LEU A 75 0.39 9.28 20.29
C LEU A 75 0.55 10.75 19.90
N GLN A 76 1.70 11.13 19.32
CA GLN A 76 1.91 12.50 18.85
C GLN A 76 0.98 12.86 17.68
N LEU A 77 0.72 11.91 16.79
CA LEU A 77 -0.20 12.10 15.67
C LEU A 77 -1.64 12.29 16.17
N GLU A 78 -2.08 11.51 17.15
CA GLU A 78 -3.38 11.67 17.83
C GLU A 78 -3.50 13.05 18.52
N GLN A 79 -2.40 13.59 19.04
CA GLN A 79 -2.32 14.94 19.61
C GLN A 79 -2.26 16.06 18.54
N GLY A 80 -2.34 15.73 17.25
CA GLY A 80 -2.32 16.71 16.16
C GLY A 80 -0.95 17.29 15.84
N ARG A 81 0.16 16.64 16.24
CA ARG A 81 1.54 17.11 16.00
C ARG A 81 2.13 16.66 14.65
N GLY A 82 1.34 16.02 13.80
CA GLY A 82 1.80 15.57 12.50
C GLY A 82 2.02 16.71 11.51
N ILE A 83 2.75 16.42 10.44
CA ILE A 83 3.01 17.34 9.33
C ILE A 83 1.96 17.09 8.24
N PRO A 84 1.43 18.14 7.58
CA PRO A 84 0.53 17.97 6.46
C PRO A 84 1.15 17.10 5.36
N ALA A 85 0.46 16.02 5.00
CA ALA A 85 0.69 15.20 3.83
C ALA A 85 -0.56 15.24 2.94
N GLU A 86 -0.55 14.53 1.81
CA GLU A 86 -1.60 14.65 0.78
C GLU A 86 -3.03 14.44 1.33
N ALA A 87 -3.26 13.35 2.06
CA ALA A 87 -4.59 13.00 2.57
C ALA A 87 -4.80 13.35 4.05
N ASP A 88 -3.73 13.45 4.83
CA ASP A 88 -3.77 13.52 6.30
C ASP A 88 -2.48 14.12 6.85
N HIS A 89 -2.33 14.14 8.17
CA HIS A 89 -1.07 14.44 8.81
C HIS A 89 -0.23 13.17 8.99
N ILE A 90 1.10 13.31 8.94
CA ILE A 90 2.05 12.22 9.10
C ILE A 90 3.17 12.59 10.08
N ILE A 91 3.70 11.60 10.78
CA ILE A 91 4.96 11.72 11.52
C ILE A 91 5.94 10.76 10.88
N VAL A 92 7.20 11.20 10.78
CA VAL A 92 8.24 10.48 10.08
C VAL A 92 9.39 10.21 11.04
N SER A 93 9.70 8.93 11.23
CA SER A 93 10.86 8.44 11.98
C SER A 93 11.66 7.43 11.14
N PRO A 94 12.96 7.25 11.41
CA PRO A 94 13.76 6.23 10.76
C PRO A 94 13.14 4.83 10.83
N GLY A 95 13.26 4.08 9.74
CA GLY A 95 12.70 2.74 9.57
C GLY A 95 11.25 2.70 9.07
N MET A 96 10.49 3.80 9.16
CA MET A 96 9.09 3.82 8.73
C MET A 96 8.95 3.53 7.23
N ARG A 97 7.94 2.76 6.86
CA ARG A 97 7.62 2.48 5.46
C ARG A 97 6.67 3.54 4.93
N LEU A 98 7.07 4.21 3.85
CA LEU A 98 6.31 5.25 3.20
C LEU A 98 6.08 4.92 1.72
N ARG A 99 5.01 5.47 1.17
CA ARG A 99 4.66 5.45 -0.25
C ARG A 99 4.70 6.88 -0.77
N LEU A 100 5.40 7.11 -1.88
CA LEU A 100 5.38 8.37 -2.61
C LEU A 100 4.06 8.53 -3.32
N THR A 101 3.50 9.73 -3.33
CA THR A 101 2.16 9.98 -3.89
C THR A 101 2.15 10.86 -5.14
N HIS A 102 3.27 11.47 -5.47
CA HIS A 102 3.43 12.29 -6.67
C HIS A 102 4.60 11.83 -7.52
N ASN A 103 4.51 12.14 -8.81
CA ASN A 103 5.64 12.08 -9.73
C ASN A 103 6.40 13.40 -9.62
N VAL A 104 7.59 13.37 -9.05
CA VAL A 104 8.46 14.54 -8.92
C VAL A 104 9.68 14.40 -9.82
N ASP A 105 10.29 13.21 -9.83
CA ASP A 105 11.48 12.89 -10.62
C ASP A 105 11.39 11.43 -11.06
N LYS A 106 10.98 11.22 -12.32
CA LYS A 106 10.79 9.88 -12.87
C LYS A 106 12.10 9.12 -13.03
N ASP A 107 13.17 9.83 -13.39
CA ASP A 107 14.48 9.23 -13.68
C ASP A 107 15.14 8.70 -12.40
N ARG A 108 14.88 9.35 -11.26
CA ARG A 108 15.35 8.92 -9.94
C ARG A 108 14.38 8.04 -9.16
N GLY A 109 13.27 7.65 -9.78
CA GLY A 109 12.26 6.77 -9.17
C GLY A 109 11.36 7.45 -8.14
N PHE A 110 11.33 8.78 -8.09
CA PHE A 110 10.32 9.54 -7.35
C PHE A 110 9.02 9.57 -8.16
N VAL A 111 8.33 8.44 -8.14
CA VAL A 111 7.07 8.21 -8.85
C VAL A 111 5.94 7.84 -7.89
N ASN A 112 4.71 8.21 -8.23
CA ASN A 112 3.53 7.84 -7.45
C ASN A 112 3.44 6.31 -7.34
N GLY A 113 3.26 5.82 -6.11
CA GLY A 113 3.17 4.41 -5.80
C GLY A 113 4.50 3.76 -5.42
N ALA A 114 5.64 4.41 -5.66
CA ALA A 114 6.93 3.90 -5.19
C ALA A 114 6.95 3.85 -3.66
N THR A 115 7.43 2.74 -3.10
CA THR A 115 7.57 2.53 -1.66
C THR A 115 9.03 2.52 -1.24
N GLY A 116 9.27 2.91 0.01
CA GLY A 116 10.61 2.91 0.60
C GLY A 116 10.57 2.97 2.12
N LYS A 117 11.75 2.82 2.73
CA LYS A 117 11.97 2.95 4.17
C LYS A 117 12.71 4.25 4.48
N VAL A 118 12.30 4.96 5.51
CA VAL A 118 12.97 6.20 5.95
C VAL A 118 14.36 5.82 6.46
N GLN A 119 15.41 6.32 5.82
CA GLN A 119 16.79 6.03 6.21
C GLN A 119 17.28 6.99 7.29
N SER A 120 17.08 8.29 7.08
CA SER A 120 17.47 9.34 8.01
C SER A 120 16.52 10.52 7.91
N VAL A 121 16.30 11.20 9.04
CA VAL A 121 15.47 12.40 9.14
C VAL A 121 16.41 13.58 9.38
N LEU A 122 16.43 14.54 8.45
CA LEU A 122 17.28 15.73 8.53
C LEU A 122 16.57 16.85 9.29
N ARG A 123 15.26 16.99 9.04
CA ARG A 123 14.31 17.86 9.72
C ARG A 123 12.98 17.14 9.80
N GLN A 124 12.05 17.65 10.62
CA GLN A 124 10.72 17.05 10.77
C GLN A 124 10.06 16.78 9.41
N ASP A 125 10.19 17.70 8.45
CA ASP A 125 9.59 17.66 7.11
C ASP A 125 10.57 17.33 5.98
N VAL A 126 11.84 17.02 6.27
CA VAL A 126 12.85 16.67 5.25
C VAL A 126 13.65 15.45 5.67
N PHE A 127 13.62 14.41 4.84
CA PHE A 127 14.23 13.12 5.15
C PHE A 127 14.69 12.40 3.88
N ILE A 128 15.56 11.41 4.07
CA ILE A 128 16.03 10.52 3.00
C ILE A 128 15.19 9.25 3.06
N LEU A 129 14.44 8.98 2.00
CA LEU A 129 13.71 7.74 1.78
C LEU A 129 14.55 6.81 0.92
N LYS A 130 14.80 5.60 1.41
CA LYS A 130 15.47 4.56 0.64
C LYS A 130 14.43 3.71 -0.09
N SER A 131 14.35 3.84 -1.40
CA SER A 131 13.43 3.06 -2.24
C SER A 131 13.72 1.55 -2.14
N SER A 132 12.75 0.71 -2.51
CA SER A 132 12.93 -0.73 -2.66
C SER A 132 14.07 -1.11 -3.63
N GLN A 133 14.40 -0.22 -4.58
CA GLN A 133 15.55 -0.35 -5.48
C GLN A 133 16.87 0.14 -4.89
N ASN A 134 16.92 0.41 -3.59
CA ASN A 134 18.10 0.90 -2.87
C ASN A 134 18.58 2.31 -3.30
N VAL A 135 17.74 3.06 -4.03
CA VAL A 135 17.99 4.45 -4.43
C VAL A 135 17.59 5.40 -3.30
N PRO A 136 18.49 6.30 -2.84
CA PRO A 136 18.14 7.34 -1.87
C PRO A 136 17.38 8.48 -2.55
N ILE A 137 16.24 8.84 -1.97
CA ILE A 137 15.34 9.89 -2.46
C ILE A 137 15.22 10.94 -1.35
N LEU A 138 15.61 12.18 -1.65
CA LEU A 138 15.37 13.30 -0.74
C LEU A 138 13.89 13.70 -0.84
N VAL A 139 13.15 13.53 0.25
CA VAL A 139 11.75 13.93 0.34
C VAL A 139 11.66 15.24 1.11
N HIS A 140 10.97 16.22 0.54
CA HIS A 140 10.67 17.51 1.16
C HIS A 140 9.25 17.94 0.77
N PRO A 141 8.65 18.94 1.46
CA PRO A 141 7.32 19.38 1.12
C PRO A 141 7.30 20.00 -0.28
N ILE A 142 6.22 19.72 -1.00
CA ILE A 142 5.92 20.33 -2.29
C ILE A 142 4.75 21.30 -2.14
N THR A 143 4.63 22.26 -3.06
CA THR A 143 3.49 23.18 -3.10
C THR A 143 2.65 22.86 -4.33
N LEU A 144 1.44 22.36 -4.13
CA LEU A 144 0.48 22.07 -5.21
C LEU A 144 -0.83 22.82 -4.95
N ARG A 145 -1.34 23.53 -5.96
CA ARG A 145 -2.58 24.33 -5.87
C ARG A 145 -2.64 25.24 -4.63
N GLY A 146 -1.50 25.84 -4.27
CA GLY A 146 -1.39 26.75 -3.11
C GLY A 146 -1.32 26.07 -1.74
N ARG A 147 -1.32 24.73 -1.66
CA ARG A 147 -1.15 23.96 -0.42
C ARG A 147 0.25 23.37 -0.37
N LYS A 148 0.92 23.52 0.77
CA LYS A 148 2.24 22.93 1.04
C LYS A 148 2.09 21.68 1.89
N TYR A 149 2.56 20.55 1.39
CA TYR A 149 2.44 19.26 2.09
C TYR A 149 3.54 18.29 1.66
N LEU A 150 3.76 17.24 2.44
CA LEU A 150 4.66 16.14 2.12
C LEU A 150 4.00 15.19 1.10
N PRO A 151 4.66 14.88 -0.03
CA PRO A 151 4.12 14.00 -1.09
C PRO A 151 4.24 12.50 -0.73
N VAL A 152 3.83 12.12 0.49
CA VAL A 152 3.93 10.76 1.02
C VAL A 152 2.68 10.32 1.77
N SER A 153 2.50 9.01 1.86
CA SER A 153 1.60 8.36 2.81
C SER A 153 2.32 7.21 3.51
N TYR A 154 1.77 6.69 4.61
CA TYR A 154 2.27 5.41 5.15
C TYR A 154 2.14 4.28 4.12
N GLY A 155 3.09 3.35 4.15
CA GLY A 155 3.34 2.37 3.08
C GLY A 155 3.17 0.90 3.48
N TRP A 156 2.65 0.58 4.67
CA TRP A 156 2.40 -0.81 5.07
C TRP A 156 1.16 -1.39 4.39
N ALA A 157 0.15 -0.56 4.15
CA ALA A 157 -1.11 -0.94 3.52
C ALA A 157 -1.48 0.02 2.37
N THR A 158 -2.09 -0.54 1.33
CA THR A 158 -2.64 0.20 0.19
C THR A 158 -3.90 -0.49 -0.33
N THR A 159 -4.64 0.16 -1.22
CA THR A 159 -5.81 -0.45 -1.84
C THR A 159 -5.40 -1.38 -2.99
N ILE A 160 -6.21 -2.41 -3.23
CA ILE A 160 -6.04 -3.35 -4.36
C ILE A 160 -6.00 -2.59 -5.69
N ARG A 161 -6.85 -1.57 -5.84
CA ARG A 161 -6.87 -0.70 -7.03
C ARG A 161 -5.55 0.04 -7.24
N ARG A 162 -4.96 0.61 -6.18
CA ARG A 162 -3.65 1.29 -6.26
C ARG A 162 -2.49 0.34 -6.49
N ALA A 163 -2.59 -0.91 -6.04
CA ALA A 163 -1.59 -1.95 -6.27
C ALA A 163 -1.68 -2.58 -7.68
N GLN A 164 -2.66 -2.20 -8.51
CA GLN A 164 -2.81 -2.75 -9.86
C GLN A 164 -1.55 -2.47 -10.69
N GLY A 165 -1.07 -3.49 -11.41
CA GLY A 165 0.18 -3.43 -12.17
C GLY A 165 1.45 -3.64 -11.33
N ALA A 166 1.40 -3.50 -10.00
CA ALA A 166 2.53 -3.77 -9.13
C ALA A 166 2.70 -5.27 -8.84
N THR A 167 3.94 -5.71 -8.65
CA THR A 167 4.26 -7.04 -8.13
C THR A 167 4.85 -6.89 -6.73
N LEU A 168 4.26 -7.57 -5.75
CA LEU A 168 4.60 -7.50 -4.34
C LEU A 168 5.20 -8.83 -3.86
N ASN A 169 6.02 -8.76 -2.81
CA ASN A 169 6.68 -9.95 -2.26
C ASN A 169 5.70 -10.80 -1.46
N LYS A 170 5.23 -10.29 -0.31
CA LYS A 170 4.23 -10.93 0.54
C LYS A 170 3.04 -10.01 0.72
N ILE A 171 1.84 -10.59 0.68
CA ILE A 171 0.61 -9.81 0.80
C ILE A 171 -0.39 -10.43 1.76
N ALA A 172 -1.14 -9.60 2.47
CA ALA A 172 -2.37 -10.01 3.14
C ALA A 172 -3.56 -9.27 2.51
N LEU A 173 -4.54 -10.04 2.06
CA LEU A 173 -5.80 -9.51 1.54
C LEU A 173 -6.77 -9.29 2.70
N TRP A 174 -7.34 -8.10 2.79
CA TRP A 174 -8.44 -7.80 3.71
C TRP A 174 -9.58 -7.14 2.95
N PHE A 175 -10.71 -7.84 2.84
CA PHE A 175 -11.91 -7.31 2.20
C PHE A 175 -12.74 -6.54 3.24
N ASP A 176 -12.36 -5.30 3.48
CA ASP A 176 -12.93 -4.41 4.51
C ASP A 176 -14.35 -3.89 4.19
N ARG A 177 -14.87 -4.17 2.99
CA ARG A 177 -16.28 -3.91 2.61
C ARG A 177 -17.06 -5.21 2.51
N ARG A 178 -18.38 -5.18 2.73
CA ARG A 178 -19.27 -6.37 2.64
C ARG A 178 -19.34 -6.97 1.24
N VAL A 179 -19.22 -6.13 0.21
CA VAL A 179 -19.30 -6.53 -1.19
C VAL A 179 -18.19 -5.81 -1.95
N ALA A 180 -17.08 -6.51 -2.20
CA ALA A 180 -15.98 -6.01 -3.03
C ALA A 180 -16.33 -6.09 -4.53
N ASP A 181 -15.85 -5.18 -5.37
CA ASP A 181 -16.18 -5.18 -6.80
C ASP A 181 -15.73 -6.48 -7.49
N LYS A 182 -16.35 -6.77 -8.64
CA LYS A 182 -16.02 -7.94 -9.44
C LYS A 182 -14.53 -7.97 -9.78
N GLY A 183 -13.90 -9.13 -9.58
CA GLY A 183 -12.49 -9.33 -9.88
C GLY A 183 -11.49 -8.79 -8.85
N TYR A 184 -11.91 -8.10 -7.78
CA TYR A 184 -10.96 -7.56 -6.80
C TYR A 184 -10.11 -8.64 -6.14
N ALA A 185 -10.69 -9.77 -5.74
CA ALA A 185 -9.92 -10.86 -5.17
C ALA A 185 -8.89 -11.43 -6.16
N TYR A 186 -9.25 -11.54 -7.44
CA TYR A 186 -8.32 -11.93 -8.50
C TYR A 186 -7.19 -10.90 -8.66
N VAL A 187 -7.52 -9.61 -8.73
CA VAL A 187 -6.52 -8.53 -8.87
C VAL A 187 -5.57 -8.53 -7.67
N GLY A 188 -6.10 -8.58 -6.44
CA GLY A 188 -5.31 -8.64 -5.21
C GLY A 188 -4.42 -9.87 -5.16
N LEU A 189 -4.98 -11.06 -5.40
CA LEU A 189 -4.22 -12.32 -5.36
C LEU A 189 -3.10 -12.35 -6.42
N SER A 190 -3.35 -11.77 -7.59
CA SER A 190 -2.37 -11.70 -8.69
C SER A 190 -1.20 -10.75 -8.43
N ARG A 191 -1.19 -9.99 -7.32
CA ARG A 191 -0.06 -9.11 -6.96
C ARG A 191 1.14 -9.90 -6.43
N ALA A 192 0.92 -11.09 -5.88
CA ALA A 192 1.98 -11.94 -5.35
C ALA A 192 2.44 -13.01 -6.35
N ARG A 193 3.72 -13.37 -6.29
CA ARG A 193 4.32 -14.36 -7.20
C ARG A 193 4.04 -15.81 -6.81
N LYS A 194 3.91 -16.10 -5.51
CA LYS A 194 3.75 -17.46 -4.98
C LYS A 194 2.52 -17.56 -4.10
N ALA A 195 1.83 -18.70 -4.14
CA ALA A 195 0.66 -18.95 -3.28
C ALA A 195 1.02 -18.94 -1.78
N THR A 196 2.26 -19.30 -1.44
CA THR A 196 2.75 -19.29 -0.05
C THR A 196 2.88 -17.90 0.55
N ASP A 197 2.95 -16.87 -0.30
CA ASP A 197 3.17 -15.48 0.09
C ASP A 197 1.87 -14.67 0.18
N VAL A 198 0.70 -15.33 0.13
CA VAL A 198 -0.62 -14.69 0.17
C VAL A 198 -1.43 -15.18 1.36
N TYR A 199 -1.85 -14.22 2.17
CA TYR A 199 -2.66 -14.42 3.36
C TYR A 199 -4.04 -13.76 3.17
N LEU A 200 -5.05 -14.27 3.86
CA LEU A 200 -6.40 -13.71 3.86
C LEU A 200 -6.82 -13.42 5.29
N ILE A 201 -7.25 -12.18 5.55
CA ILE A 201 -7.66 -11.70 6.86
C ILE A 201 -9.19 -11.74 6.97
N GLY A 202 -9.68 -12.34 8.06
CA GLY A 202 -11.08 -12.37 8.41
C GLY A 202 -11.85 -13.57 7.85
N LYS A 203 -13.17 -13.44 7.83
CA LYS A 203 -14.08 -14.52 7.42
C LYS A 203 -13.96 -14.79 5.92
N VAL A 204 -13.97 -16.07 5.53
CA VAL A 204 -14.04 -16.47 4.13
C VAL A 204 -15.45 -16.21 3.59
N ARG A 205 -15.59 -15.18 2.75
CA ARG A 205 -16.86 -14.86 2.08
C ARG A 205 -16.72 -15.09 0.59
N ARG A 206 -17.60 -15.92 0.01
CA ARG A 206 -17.58 -16.17 -1.44
C ARG A 206 -17.83 -14.91 -2.26
N THR A 207 -18.60 -13.96 -1.73
CA THR A 207 -18.94 -12.69 -2.40
C THR A 207 -17.75 -11.79 -2.69
N ASP A 208 -16.63 -11.97 -2.00
CA ASP A 208 -15.40 -11.23 -2.31
C ASP A 208 -14.72 -11.74 -3.59
N TRP A 209 -15.04 -12.97 -4.00
CA TRP A 209 -14.40 -13.70 -5.10
C TRP A 209 -15.25 -13.73 -6.36
N ARG A 210 -16.03 -12.65 -6.61
CA ARG A 210 -16.80 -12.51 -7.85
C ARG A 210 -15.86 -12.44 -9.05
N ALA A 211 -16.20 -13.14 -10.12
CA ALA A 211 -15.39 -13.23 -11.32
C ALA A 211 -15.51 -11.97 -12.17
N VAL A 212 -14.58 -11.75 -13.09
CA VAL A 212 -14.55 -10.53 -13.91
C VAL A 212 -15.68 -10.53 -14.96
N GLY A 213 -16.18 -11.71 -15.37
CA GLY A 213 -17.12 -11.84 -16.50
C GLY A 213 -18.23 -12.88 -16.33
N ALA A 214 -18.59 -13.29 -15.10
CA ALA A 214 -19.57 -14.35 -14.91
C ALA A 214 -21.01 -13.84 -14.73
N ASN A 215 -21.97 -14.59 -15.32
CA ASN A 215 -23.40 -14.32 -15.28
C ASN A 215 -24.14 -15.03 -14.12
N ASN A 216 -23.50 -16.01 -13.46
CA ASN A 216 -24.06 -16.81 -12.35
C ASN A 216 -23.26 -16.57 -11.06
N GLU A 217 -23.42 -15.40 -10.47
CA GLU A 217 -22.70 -15.01 -9.25
C GLU A 217 -23.65 -14.89 -8.06
N GLN A 218 -23.18 -15.29 -6.88
CA GLN A 218 -23.86 -14.91 -5.64
C GLN A 218 -23.68 -13.40 -5.43
N LEU A 219 -24.77 -12.65 -5.59
CA LEU A 219 -24.78 -11.19 -5.55
C LEU A 219 -24.83 -10.61 -4.12
N ARG A 220 -25.39 -11.37 -3.16
CA ARG A 220 -25.55 -10.95 -1.76
C ARG A 220 -24.88 -11.94 -0.80
N PRO A 221 -24.23 -11.47 0.29
CA PRO A 221 -23.72 -12.34 1.35
C PRO A 221 -24.83 -13.25 1.90
N SER A 222 -24.55 -14.53 2.11
CA SER A 222 -25.54 -15.47 2.69
C SER A 222 -25.59 -15.32 4.21
N HIS A 223 -26.74 -15.50 4.86
CA HIS A 223 -26.86 -15.53 6.33
C HIS A 223 -25.88 -16.51 7.03
N LEU A 224 -25.43 -17.57 6.33
CA LEU A 224 -24.43 -18.52 6.82
C LEU A 224 -23.03 -17.92 7.06
N SER A 225 -22.72 -16.72 6.56
CA SER A 225 -21.48 -16.00 6.93
C SER A 225 -21.58 -15.22 8.25
N ASP A 226 -22.80 -14.99 8.73
CA ASP A 226 -23.05 -14.28 10.00
C ASP A 226 -23.16 -15.26 11.17
N THR A 227 -23.58 -16.50 10.95
CA THR A 227 -23.78 -17.50 12.02
C THR A 227 -22.52 -18.32 12.31
N THR A 228 -21.57 -17.73 13.04
CA THR A 228 -20.61 -18.48 13.88
C THR A 228 -20.54 -17.91 15.30
N GLU A 229 -21.58 -17.19 15.72
CA GLU A 229 -21.75 -16.82 17.12
C GLU A 229 -22.48 -17.94 17.84
N THR A 230 -21.94 -18.28 19.00
CA THR A 230 -22.37 -19.34 19.92
C THR A 230 -23.88 -19.32 20.14
N GLU A 231 -24.48 -20.51 20.13
CA GLU A 231 -25.87 -20.75 20.46
C GLU A 231 -26.22 -20.10 21.81
N ASP A 232 -27.07 -19.08 21.80
CA ASP A 232 -27.95 -18.84 22.92
C ASP A 232 -29.37 -18.62 22.41
N SER A 233 -30.25 -19.50 22.86
CA SER A 233 -31.61 -19.64 22.38
C SER A 233 -32.47 -18.51 22.91
N ARG A 234 -33.16 -17.76 22.03
CA ARG A 234 -34.51 -17.21 22.29
C ARG A 234 -35.19 -16.67 21.03
N SER A 235 -36.22 -17.42 20.65
CA SER A 235 -37.52 -17.03 20.09
C SER A 235 -37.59 -15.99 18.96
N ALA A 236 -38.14 -16.47 17.85
CA ALA A 236 -38.66 -15.70 16.72
C ALA A 236 -39.61 -14.58 17.13
N THR A 237 -39.40 -13.40 16.55
CA THR A 237 -40.47 -12.46 16.17
C THR A 237 -40.07 -11.78 14.86
N ASP A 238 -40.97 -11.96 13.91
CA ASP A 238 -41.10 -11.28 12.62
C ASP A 238 -40.97 -9.75 12.79
N PHE A 239 -39.94 -9.15 12.20
CA PHE A 239 -39.80 -7.70 12.06
C PHE A 239 -39.43 -7.39 10.62
N GLN A 240 -40.42 -6.82 9.93
CA GLN A 240 -40.32 -6.24 8.60
C GLN A 240 -39.58 -4.90 8.73
N GLU A 241 -38.27 -4.90 8.51
CA GLU A 241 -37.45 -3.68 8.54
C GLU A 241 -37.18 -3.20 7.12
N SER A 242 -37.61 -1.97 6.86
CA SER A 242 -37.45 -1.22 5.62
C SER A 242 -35.98 -1.08 5.21
N GLU A 243 -35.68 -1.41 3.94
CA GLU A 243 -34.38 -1.13 3.32
C GLU A 243 -34.19 0.39 3.21
N GLU A 244 -33.48 1.00 4.16
CA GLU A 244 -32.72 2.22 3.92
C GLU A 244 -31.29 1.83 3.55
N GLU A 245 -30.95 1.93 2.27
CA GLU A 245 -29.58 1.78 1.81
C GLU A 245 -28.69 2.88 2.43
N PRO A 246 -27.54 2.55 3.04
CA PRO A 246 -26.58 3.56 3.40
C PRO A 246 -25.97 4.12 2.11
N ASN A 247 -26.27 5.39 1.87
CA ASN A 247 -25.68 6.19 0.80
C ASN A 247 -24.19 6.44 1.11
N ASP A 248 -23.34 5.45 0.81
CA ASP A 248 -21.88 5.57 0.88
C ASP A 248 -21.40 6.40 -0.33
N SER A 249 -21.49 7.73 -0.19
CA SER A 249 -20.86 8.69 -1.10
C SER A 249 -19.38 8.94 -0.74
N ASP A 250 -18.62 7.88 -0.42
CA ASP A 250 -17.15 7.96 -0.32
C ASP A 250 -16.52 7.79 -1.71
N PHE A 251 -17.02 8.59 -2.66
CA PHE A 251 -16.43 8.79 -3.98
C PHE A 251 -15.65 10.11 -3.93
N ASP A 252 -14.49 10.10 -3.27
CA ASP A 252 -13.51 11.17 -3.42
C ASP A 252 -12.91 11.06 -4.83
N ASP A 253 -13.57 11.76 -5.75
CA ASP A 253 -13.19 11.97 -7.15
C ASP A 253 -12.13 13.08 -7.28
N ASP A 254 -11.04 12.95 -6.51
CA ASP A 254 -9.89 13.85 -6.58
C ASP A 254 -8.64 13.06 -6.99
N GLU A 255 -8.61 12.55 -8.22
CA GLU A 255 -7.37 12.42 -8.98
C GLU A 255 -7.55 12.91 -10.43
N PRO A 256 -6.62 13.73 -10.95
CA PRO A 256 -6.71 14.27 -12.30
C PRO A 256 -6.60 13.14 -13.34
N SER A 257 -7.49 13.22 -14.32
CA SER A 257 -7.61 12.33 -15.48
C SER A 257 -6.24 11.98 -16.06
N THR A 258 -5.88 10.70 -16.02
CA THR A 258 -4.85 10.18 -16.90
C THR A 258 -5.46 10.05 -18.28
N ASP A 259 -4.79 10.66 -19.26
CA ASP A 259 -5.25 10.81 -20.64
C ASP A 259 -5.80 9.50 -21.22
N GLY A 260 -6.96 9.64 -21.89
CA GLY A 260 -7.66 8.54 -22.53
C GLY A 260 -6.78 7.86 -23.57
N PHE A 261 -6.75 6.53 -23.50
CA PHE A 261 -6.30 5.69 -24.60
C PHE A 261 -7.36 5.72 -25.72
N PRO A 262 -7.05 6.20 -26.94
CA PRO A 262 -7.81 5.83 -28.11
C PRO A 262 -7.27 4.51 -28.63
N ASN A 263 -8.13 3.50 -28.57
CA ASN A 263 -7.95 2.24 -29.24
C ASN A 263 -8.35 2.43 -30.72
N THR A 264 -7.38 2.55 -31.64
CA THR A 264 -7.65 2.37 -33.08
C THR A 264 -6.46 1.69 -33.75
N SER A 265 -6.67 0.42 -34.07
CA SER A 265 -5.99 -0.32 -35.12
C SER A 265 -6.51 0.16 -36.48
N GLU A 266 -5.66 0.77 -37.30
CA GLU A 266 -5.80 0.83 -38.76
C GLU A 266 -4.43 1.18 -39.37
N GLU A 267 -4.09 0.51 -40.48
CA GLU A 267 -2.78 0.42 -41.12
C GLU A 267 -2.29 1.73 -41.82
N PRO A 268 -0.99 1.83 -42.18
CA PRO A 268 -0.41 3.08 -42.64
C PRO A 268 -0.58 3.28 -44.14
N ASP A 269 -1.02 4.48 -44.55
CA ASP A 269 -1.01 4.89 -45.95
C ASP A 269 -0.06 6.08 -46.15
N THR A 270 0.81 5.92 -47.14
CA THR A 270 1.89 6.82 -47.52
C THR A 270 1.39 8.03 -48.29
N SER A 271 1.72 9.26 -47.86
CA SER A 271 2.05 10.36 -48.77
C SER A 271 2.68 11.52 -48.00
N GLY A 272 3.76 12.06 -48.55
CA GLY A 272 4.60 13.05 -47.90
C GLY A 272 4.06 14.47 -47.96
N ARG A 273 4.50 15.28 -46.99
CA ARG A 273 4.72 16.72 -47.18
C ARG A 273 5.70 17.22 -46.12
N THR A 274 6.70 17.95 -46.60
CA THR A 274 7.71 18.69 -45.85
C THR A 274 7.07 19.83 -45.05
N ASP A 275 7.63 20.18 -43.89
CA ASP A 275 8.18 21.51 -43.58
C ASP A 275 8.68 21.59 -42.11
N GLU A 276 9.58 22.55 -41.90
CA GLU A 276 10.69 22.69 -40.93
C GLU A 276 10.40 22.86 -39.40
N PRO A 277 11.43 22.77 -38.54
CA PRO A 277 11.30 22.78 -37.07
C PRO A 277 11.39 24.19 -36.46
N SER A 278 10.54 24.49 -35.47
CA SER A 278 10.70 25.68 -34.63
C SER A 278 11.52 25.39 -33.37
N THR A 279 12.72 25.96 -33.35
CA THR A 279 13.60 26.16 -32.20
C THR A 279 12.98 27.07 -31.13
N TYR A 280 13.09 26.71 -29.85
CA TYR A 280 13.30 27.67 -28.75
C TYR A 280 14.21 27.05 -27.67
N ALA A 281 15.42 27.61 -27.61
CA ALA A 281 16.44 27.47 -26.57
C ALA A 281 16.09 28.45 -25.41
N PHE A 282 16.10 28.06 -24.13
CA PHE A 282 17.23 28.01 -23.18
C PHE A 282 17.18 29.20 -22.21
N GLU A 283 17.23 28.92 -20.90
CA GLU A 283 17.92 29.76 -19.92
C GLU A 283 18.23 28.92 -18.68
N SER A 284 19.41 28.32 -18.68
CA SER A 284 20.10 27.83 -17.48
C SER A 284 20.80 29.01 -16.80
N THR A 285 20.61 29.15 -15.50
CA THR A 285 21.51 29.93 -14.64
C THR A 285 22.26 28.94 -13.75
N GLU A 286 23.44 28.54 -14.20
CA GLU A 286 24.54 28.11 -13.33
C GLU A 286 25.35 29.34 -12.91
N ASP A 287 26.18 29.18 -11.88
CA ASP A 287 26.90 30.17 -11.05
C ASP A 287 26.08 30.58 -9.80
N GLU A 288 26.49 30.33 -8.55
CA GLU A 288 27.80 30.14 -7.94
C GLU A 288 27.66 29.19 -6.74
N PHE A 289 28.61 28.28 -6.52
CA PHE A 289 29.23 27.99 -5.20
C PHE A 289 30.17 26.79 -5.39
N ASN A 290 31.41 27.12 -5.74
CA ASN A 290 32.53 26.19 -5.71
C ASN A 290 33.32 26.41 -4.41
N SER A 291 33.99 25.36 -3.96
CA SER A 291 34.89 25.27 -2.79
C SER A 291 34.19 24.94 -1.46
N PHE A 292 34.25 23.66 -1.08
CA PHE A 292 34.80 23.24 0.21
C PHE A 292 35.30 21.79 0.08
N ASP A 293 36.59 21.66 -0.21
CA ASP A 293 37.36 20.45 0.07
C ASP A 293 37.53 20.33 1.58
N PHE A 294 37.24 19.16 2.15
CA PHE A 294 37.96 18.67 3.32
C PHE A 294 37.95 17.14 3.31
N GLU A 295 38.96 16.58 2.64
CA GLU A 295 39.59 15.36 3.08
C GLU A 295 39.96 15.51 4.56
N ASN A 296 39.34 14.73 5.44
CA ASN A 296 39.91 14.24 6.69
C ASN A 296 38.79 13.52 7.47
N PHE A 297 38.82 12.19 7.50
CA PHE A 297 38.83 11.48 8.78
C PHE A 297 39.29 10.04 8.54
N ARG A 298 40.55 9.80 8.92
CA ARG A 298 41.13 8.48 9.07
C ARG A 298 40.55 7.80 10.31
N ASP A 299 40.15 6.57 10.11
CA ASP A 299 40.45 5.37 10.92
C ASP A 299 41.12 5.61 12.29
N GLU A 300 40.38 5.40 13.37
CA GLU A 300 40.93 5.04 14.68
C GLU A 300 40.06 3.95 15.32
N SER A 301 40.41 2.70 15.02
CA SER A 301 40.11 1.55 15.87
C SER A 301 40.95 1.61 17.15
N SER A 302 40.32 1.74 18.31
CA SER A 302 40.97 1.48 19.60
C SER A 302 40.01 0.76 20.55
N THR A 303 40.22 -0.55 20.66
CA THR A 303 39.70 -1.42 21.72
C THR A 303 40.45 -1.17 23.02
N PRO A 304 39.79 -0.98 24.18
CA PRO A 304 40.46 -1.04 25.46
C PRO A 304 40.50 -2.48 25.99
N THR A 305 41.71 -3.01 26.14
CA THR A 305 42.04 -4.26 26.82
C THR A 305 41.92 -4.04 28.34
N PHE A 306 41.07 -4.81 29.01
CA PHE A 306 41.03 -4.91 30.48
C PHE A 306 41.81 -6.15 30.90
N GLU A 307 42.91 -5.95 31.63
CA GLU A 307 43.64 -7.02 32.33
C GLU A 307 42.87 -7.47 33.58
N PRO A 308 42.88 -8.78 33.93
CA PRO A 308 42.32 -9.27 35.18
C PRO A 308 43.31 -9.15 36.35
N ALA A 309 42.82 -8.69 37.49
CA ALA A 309 43.52 -8.67 38.76
C ALA A 309 43.79 -10.10 39.27
N SER A 310 45.04 -10.39 39.62
CA SER A 310 45.46 -11.58 40.37
C SER A 310 45.75 -11.19 41.83
N ASP A 311 45.05 -11.82 42.76
CA ASP A 311 45.48 -11.96 44.15
C ASP A 311 46.24 -13.29 44.32
N ASN A 312 47.35 -13.21 45.06
CA ASN A 312 48.40 -14.21 45.39
C ASN A 312 49.48 -14.52 44.35
#